data_AF-A0A340X0P1-F1
#
_entry.id   AF-A0A340X0P1-F1
#
_cell.length_a   1.000
_cell.length_b   1.000
_cell.length_c   1.000
_cell.angle_alpha   90.00
_cell.angle_beta   90.00
_cell.angle_gamma   90.00
#
_symmetry.space_group_name_H-M   'P 1'
#
loop_
_entity.id
_entity.type
_entity.pdbx_description
1 polymer ?
#
loop_
_entity_poly.entity_id
_entity_poly.type
_entity_poly.pdbx_seq_one_letter_code
_entity_poly.pdbx_strand_id
1 'polypeptide(L)'
;MIRAAPVEVTYKNMRFLITHNPTNVTLNKFIEDLKNIHVLDWPFDDGTPPSNQIVDDWLSLVKIKFREDPGCCIAIHCVAGRGRAPVLVALALIEGGMKYEDAVQFIRQKQLGAFNSKQLLYLEKYRPKMWLCFKDSSGHRNNCCLQ
;
A
#
# COMPACT_ATOMS: atom_id res chain seq x y z
N MET A 1 -21.58 -7.11 14.27
CA MET A 1 -20.24 -6.49 14.04
C MET A 1 -20.38 -5.52 12.88
N ILE A 2 -19.98 -4.26 13.05
CA ILE A 2 -20.04 -3.24 12.00
C ILE A 2 -18.94 -3.57 10.98
N ARG A 3 -19.33 -3.92 9.75
CA ARG A 3 -18.41 -4.19 8.65
C ARG A 3 -17.83 -2.85 8.19
N ALA A 4 -16.55 -2.61 8.43
CA ALA A 4 -15.90 -1.42 7.87
C ALA A 4 -15.91 -1.52 6.34
N ALA A 5 -16.24 -0.40 5.69
CA ALA A 5 -16.27 -0.30 4.23
C ALA A 5 -14.85 -0.49 3.66
N PRO A 6 -14.70 -1.03 2.43
CA PRO A 6 -13.40 -1.05 1.76
C PRO A 6 -12.88 0.37 1.60
N VAL A 7 -11.57 0.55 1.81
CA VAL A 7 -10.92 1.86 1.83
C VAL A 7 -10.03 2.01 0.61
N GLU A 8 -10.36 2.95 -0.27
CA GLU A 8 -9.52 3.28 -1.42
C GLU A 8 -8.46 4.33 -1.04
N VAL A 9 -7.21 4.14 -1.45
CA VAL A 9 -6.08 5.04 -1.24
C VAL A 9 -5.44 5.35 -2.59
N THR A 10 -5.46 6.62 -2.99
CA THR A 10 -4.89 7.10 -4.27
C THR A 10 -3.75 8.06 -4.00
N TYR A 11 -2.61 7.84 -4.66
CA TYR A 11 -1.47 8.76 -4.60
C TYR A 11 -0.67 8.70 -5.91
N LYS A 12 -0.51 9.85 -6.57
CA LYS A 12 0.06 9.93 -7.93
C LYS A 12 -0.69 8.99 -8.90
N ASN A 13 0.02 8.14 -9.62
CA ASN A 13 -0.53 7.10 -10.50
C ASN A 13 -0.89 5.79 -9.78
N MET A 14 -0.71 5.71 -8.46
CA MET A 14 -0.97 4.51 -7.68
C MET A 14 -2.36 4.56 -7.04
N ARG A 15 -3.06 3.42 -7.10
CA ARG A 15 -4.40 3.27 -6.54
C ARG A 15 -4.53 1.92 -5.83
N PHE A 16 -4.77 1.98 -4.53
CA PHE A 16 -4.86 0.81 -3.65
C PHE A 16 -6.26 0.68 -3.08
N LEU A 17 -6.74 -0.55 -2.92
CA LEU A 17 -8.00 -0.84 -2.24
C LEU A 17 -7.74 -1.74 -1.03
N ILE A 18 -7.85 -1.18 0.18
CA ILE A 18 -7.73 -1.92 1.43
C ILE A 18 -9.09 -2.55 1.74
N THR A 19 -9.17 -3.88 1.67
CA THR A 19 -10.40 -4.62 1.95
C THR A 19 -10.26 -5.48 3.21
N HIS A 20 -11.39 -5.78 3.84
CA HIS A 20 -11.45 -6.82 4.87
C HIS A 20 -11.57 -8.19 4.22
N ASN A 21 -11.06 -9.23 4.88
CA ASN A 21 -11.15 -10.61 4.41
C ASN A 21 -12.60 -10.94 3.99
N PRO A 22 -12.87 -11.28 2.72
CA PRO A 22 -14.20 -11.68 2.31
C PRO A 22 -14.60 -12.95 3.06
N THR A 23 -15.76 -12.95 3.72
CA THR A 23 -16.35 -14.19 4.24
C THR A 23 -16.69 -15.13 3.08
N ASN A 24 -16.69 -16.46 3.30
CA ASN A 24 -17.05 -17.47 2.30
C ASN A 24 -18.31 -17.13 1.47
N VAL A 25 -19.27 -16.41 2.06
CA VAL A 25 -20.53 -15.97 1.43
C VAL A 25 -20.34 -14.86 0.39
N THR A 26 -19.37 -13.96 0.60
CA THR A 26 -19.04 -12.87 -0.34
C THR A 26 -17.86 -13.20 -1.24
N LEU A 27 -17.12 -14.26 -0.93
CA LEU A 27 -15.93 -14.71 -1.64
C LEU A 27 -16.25 -15.03 -3.10
N ASN A 28 -17.39 -15.66 -3.41
CA ASN A 28 -17.77 -15.93 -4.80
C ASN A 28 -18.05 -14.65 -5.58
N LYS A 29 -18.80 -13.68 -5.02
CA LYS A 29 -19.10 -12.41 -5.70
C LYS A 29 -17.85 -11.54 -5.86
N PHE A 30 -16.98 -11.55 -4.84
CA PHE A 30 -15.66 -10.93 -4.90
C PHE A 30 -14.80 -11.60 -5.98
N ILE A 31 -14.68 -12.93 -6.01
CA ILE A 31 -13.96 -13.66 -7.05
C ILE A 31 -14.55 -13.41 -8.44
N GLU A 32 -15.88 -13.29 -8.59
CA GLU A 32 -16.53 -12.96 -9.86
C GLU A 32 -16.16 -11.57 -10.37
N ASP A 33 -16.18 -10.55 -9.50
CA ASP A 33 -15.68 -9.20 -9.81
C ASP A 33 -14.16 -9.19 -10.07
N LEU A 34 -13.44 -10.18 -9.52
CA LEU A 34 -11.98 -10.33 -9.60
C LEU A 34 -11.51 -11.38 -10.63
N LYS A 35 -12.36 -11.90 -11.54
CA LYS A 35 -12.03 -13.01 -12.47
C LYS A 35 -10.81 -12.76 -13.38
N ASN A 36 -10.30 -11.53 -13.45
CA ASN A 36 -9.07 -11.16 -14.17
C ASN A 36 -7.92 -10.68 -13.27
N ILE A 37 -7.98 -10.94 -11.96
CA ILE A 37 -7.02 -10.41 -10.97
C ILE A 37 -6.07 -11.51 -10.49
N HIS A 38 -4.78 -11.21 -10.53
CA HIS A 38 -3.73 -12.07 -10.02
C HIS A 38 -3.62 -11.92 -8.51
N VAL A 39 -3.87 -13.00 -7.76
CA VAL A 39 -3.79 -13.02 -6.30
C VAL A 39 -2.38 -13.44 -5.88
N LEU A 40 -1.74 -12.65 -5.02
CA LEU A 40 -0.42 -12.92 -4.45
C LEU A 40 -0.52 -13.00 -2.94
N ASP A 41 -0.04 -14.11 -2.38
CA ASP A 41 -0.02 -14.37 -0.94
C ASP A 41 1.37 -14.10 -0.36
N TRP A 42 1.48 -13.06 0.46
CA TRP A 42 2.70 -12.75 1.23
C TRP A 42 2.44 -12.85 2.73
N PRO A 43 2.39 -14.06 3.29
CA PRO A 43 2.17 -14.24 4.72
C PRO A 43 3.38 -13.73 5.51
N PHE A 44 3.10 -12.94 6.55
CA PHE A 44 4.04 -12.62 7.62
C PHE A 44 3.32 -12.48 8.96
N ASP A 45 4.06 -12.72 10.04
CA ASP A 45 3.53 -12.83 11.40
C ASP A 45 2.87 -11.54 11.90
N ASP A 46 1.86 -11.69 12.75
CA ASP A 46 1.12 -10.57 13.32
C ASP A 46 2.01 -9.73 14.26
N GLY A 47 2.12 -8.44 13.95
CA GLY A 47 2.86 -7.48 14.78
C GLY A 47 4.36 -7.46 14.58
N THR A 48 4.88 -8.23 13.62
CA THR A 48 6.25 -8.10 13.10
C THR A 48 6.25 -7.27 11.83
N PRO A 49 7.32 -6.50 11.56
CA PRO A 49 7.48 -5.86 10.25
C PRO A 49 7.59 -6.91 9.14
N PRO A 50 7.18 -6.59 7.90
CA PRO A 50 7.43 -7.47 6.75
C PRO A 50 8.93 -7.67 6.56
N SER A 51 9.31 -8.86 6.06
CA SER A 51 10.71 -9.12 5.70
C SER A 51 11.13 -8.24 4.52
N ASN A 52 12.43 -8.00 4.38
CA ASN A 52 12.96 -7.22 3.24
C ASN A 52 12.55 -7.83 1.89
N GLN A 53 12.46 -9.17 1.80
CA GLN A 53 12.00 -9.86 0.60
C GLN A 53 10.55 -9.49 0.25
N ILE A 54 9.64 -9.53 1.23
CA ILE A 54 8.23 -9.16 1.02
C ILE A 54 8.11 -7.70 0.61
N VAL A 55 8.92 -6.81 1.22
CA VAL A 55 8.95 -5.39 0.84
C VAL A 55 9.42 -5.23 -0.60
N ASP A 56 10.49 -5.91 -1.00
CA ASP A 56 11.05 -5.80 -2.34
C ASP A 56 10.08 -6.35 -3.41
N ASP A 57 9.48 -7.51 -3.15
CA ASP A 57 8.47 -8.11 -4.04
C ASP A 57 7.23 -7.22 -4.17
N TRP A 58 6.78 -6.64 -3.06
CA TRP A 58 5.67 -5.69 -3.05
C TRP A 58 5.97 -4.45 -3.90
N LEU A 59 7.10 -3.80 -3.67
CA LEU A 59 7.47 -2.58 -4.39
C LEU A 59 7.71 -2.86 -5.87
N SER A 60 8.27 -4.03 -6.21
CA SER A 60 8.43 -4.49 -7.59
C SER A 60 7.06 -4.66 -8.27
N LEU A 61 6.11 -5.34 -7.60
CA LEU A 61 4.75 -5.50 -8.10
C LEU A 61 4.08 -4.15 -8.36
N VAL A 62 4.12 -3.24 -7.38
CA VAL A 62 3.54 -1.89 -7.48
C VAL A 62 4.11 -1.15 -8.68
N LYS A 63 5.44 -1.19 -8.85
CA LYS A 63 6.13 -0.54 -9.96
C LYS A 63 5.71 -1.10 -11.31
N ILE A 64 5.65 -2.43 -11.44
CA ILE A 64 5.32 -3.12 -12.69
C ILE A 64 3.85 -2.88 -13.03
N LYS A 65 2.93 -3.13 -12.10
CA LYS A 65 1.48 -3.05 -12.34
C LYS A 65 1.02 -1.66 -12.75
N PHE A 66 1.40 -0.62 -12.01
CA PHE A 66 0.98 0.76 -12.37
C PHE A 66 1.70 1.31 -13.60
N ARG A 67 2.76 0.64 -14.09
CA ARG A 67 3.42 0.98 -15.35
C ARG A 67 2.77 0.28 -16.54
N GLU A 68 2.46 -1.01 -16.39
CA GLU A 68 1.83 -1.83 -17.44
C GLU A 68 0.36 -1.49 -17.64
N ASP A 69 -0.36 -1.17 -16.57
CA ASP A 69 -1.78 -0.85 -16.59
C ASP A 69 -2.06 0.47 -15.83
N PRO A 70 -1.83 1.64 -16.47
CA PRO A 70 -2.09 2.93 -15.86
C PRO A 70 -3.57 3.08 -15.47
N GLY A 71 -3.84 3.32 -14.19
CA GLY A 71 -5.21 3.45 -13.66
C GLY A 71 -5.79 2.15 -13.08
N CYS A 72 -5.02 1.04 -13.12
CA CYS A 72 -5.38 -0.19 -12.43
C CYS A 72 -5.53 0.03 -10.92
N CYS A 73 -6.04 -0.98 -10.22
CA CYS A 73 -6.16 -0.96 -8.77
C CYS A 73 -5.51 -2.20 -8.17
N ILE A 74 -4.70 -2.02 -7.13
CA ILE A 74 -4.16 -3.13 -6.35
C ILE A 74 -4.98 -3.27 -5.08
N ALA A 75 -5.73 -4.37 -4.97
CA ALA A 75 -6.46 -4.71 -3.75
C ALA A 75 -5.54 -5.43 -2.75
N ILE A 76 -5.63 -5.05 -1.48
CA ILE A 76 -4.82 -5.62 -0.40
C ILE A 76 -5.76 -5.93 0.76
N HIS A 77 -5.72 -7.14 1.27
CA HIS A 77 -6.52 -7.54 2.41
C HIS A 77 -5.63 -8.11 3.54
N CYS A 78 -6.15 -8.06 4.76
CA CYS A 78 -5.55 -8.74 5.90
C CYS A 78 -6.55 -9.76 6.45
N VAL A 79 -6.10 -10.98 6.70
CA VAL A 79 -6.94 -12.09 7.20
C VAL A 79 -7.63 -11.74 8.53
N ALA A 80 -6.96 -10.97 9.40
CA ALA A 80 -7.39 -10.70 10.78
C ALA A 80 -7.64 -9.20 11.10
N GLY A 81 -7.52 -8.29 10.13
CA GLY A 81 -7.78 -6.85 10.36
C GLY A 81 -6.79 -6.11 11.28
N ARG A 82 -5.62 -6.67 11.58
CA ARG A 82 -4.62 -6.12 12.53
C ARG A 82 -3.61 -5.12 11.93
N GLY A 83 -3.92 -4.49 10.80
CA GLY A 83 -3.09 -3.42 10.24
C GLY A 83 -1.94 -3.82 9.31
N ARG A 84 -1.87 -5.07 8.82
CA ARG A 84 -0.82 -5.51 7.86
C ARG A 84 -0.95 -4.88 6.47
N ALA A 85 -2.16 -4.86 5.91
CA ALA A 85 -2.44 -4.24 4.63
C ALA A 85 -2.08 -2.74 4.59
N PRO A 86 -2.47 -1.94 5.61
CA PRO A 86 -2.01 -0.55 5.75
C PRO A 86 -0.49 -0.33 5.70
N VAL A 87 0.32 -1.25 6.24
CA VAL A 87 1.79 -1.11 6.25
C VAL A 87 2.36 -1.18 4.84
N LEU A 88 1.89 -2.12 4.01
CA LEU A 88 2.34 -2.23 2.62
C LEU A 88 1.94 -0.99 1.81
N VAL A 89 0.72 -0.48 2.00
CA VAL A 89 0.29 0.78 1.38
C VAL A 89 1.18 1.93 1.81
N ALA A 90 1.47 2.06 3.10
CA ALA A 90 2.35 3.11 3.61
C ALA A 90 3.75 3.05 2.99
N LEU A 91 4.33 1.86 2.85
CA LEU A 91 5.63 1.68 2.19
C LEU A 91 5.61 2.16 0.73
N ALA A 92 4.54 1.85 -0.02
CA ALA A 92 4.40 2.32 -1.39
C ALA A 92 4.27 3.86 -1.47
N LEU A 93 3.54 4.48 -0.54
CA LEU A 93 3.43 5.95 -0.44
C LEU A 93 4.80 6.59 -0.14
N ILE A 94 5.55 6.01 0.80
CA ILE A 94 6.87 6.49 1.21
C ILE A 94 7.87 6.38 0.05
N GLU A 95 7.89 5.24 -0.64
CA GLU A 95 8.71 5.04 -1.85
C GLU A 95 8.30 5.95 -3.01
N GLY A 96 7.05 6.41 -3.03
CA GLY A 96 6.54 7.43 -3.96
C GLY A 96 6.97 8.86 -3.61
N GLY A 97 7.65 9.06 -2.48
CA GLY A 97 8.17 10.34 -1.99
C GLY A 97 7.38 10.99 -0.86
N MET A 98 6.39 10.31 -0.28
CA MET A 98 5.65 10.82 0.89
C MET A 98 6.48 10.63 2.17
N LYS A 99 6.43 11.57 3.11
CA LYS A 99 7.02 11.34 4.44
C LYS A 99 6.21 10.29 5.20
N TYR A 100 6.84 9.55 6.10
CA TYR A 100 6.14 8.49 6.82
C TYR A 100 5.02 9.05 7.71
N GLU A 101 5.19 10.24 8.31
CA GLU A 101 4.17 10.90 9.11
C GLU A 101 2.93 11.20 8.27
N ASP A 102 3.13 11.76 7.08
CA ASP A 102 2.07 12.09 6.13
C ASP A 102 1.37 10.82 5.63
N ALA A 103 2.13 9.77 5.33
CA ALA A 103 1.59 8.48 4.90
C ALA A 103 0.70 7.84 5.99
N VAL A 104 1.17 7.87 7.24
CA VAL A 104 0.40 7.36 8.39
C VAL A 104 -0.88 8.16 8.58
N GLN A 105 -0.82 9.49 8.52
CA GLN A 105 -2.00 10.35 8.66
C GLN A 105 -2.99 10.14 7.52
N PHE A 106 -2.50 10.05 6.28
CA PHE A 106 -3.31 9.83 5.09
C PHE A 106 -4.13 8.54 5.18
N ILE A 107 -3.52 7.46 5.66
CA ILE A 107 -4.21 6.19 5.85
C ILE A 107 -5.16 6.24 7.06
N ARG A 108 -4.76 6.89 8.16
CA ARG A 108 -5.61 7.05 9.36
C ARG A 108 -6.88 7.86 9.10
N GLN A 109 -6.84 8.83 8.19
CA GLN A 109 -8.04 9.57 7.77
C GLN A 109 -9.13 8.65 7.22
N LYS A 110 -8.74 7.55 6.58
CA LYS A 110 -9.68 6.61 5.97
C LYS A 110 -9.95 5.38 6.84
N GLN A 111 -9.00 4.98 7.68
CA GLN A 111 -9.15 3.86 8.61
C GLN A 111 -8.53 4.20 9.98
N LEU A 112 -9.37 4.59 10.93
CA LEU A 112 -8.94 4.85 12.30
C LEU A 112 -8.31 3.60 12.92
N GLY A 113 -7.16 3.76 13.58
CA GLY A 113 -6.45 2.65 14.20
C GLY A 113 -5.73 1.70 13.23
N ALA A 114 -5.49 2.11 11.97
CA ALA A 114 -4.82 1.29 10.96
C ALA A 114 -3.41 0.77 11.35
N PHE A 115 -2.74 1.44 12.29
CA PHE A 115 -1.38 1.11 12.72
C PHE A 115 -1.27 0.97 14.23
N ASN A 116 -0.53 -0.04 14.67
CA ASN A 116 -0.07 -0.19 16.05
C ASN A 116 1.32 0.45 16.27
N SER A 117 1.75 0.58 17.53
CA SER A 117 3.01 1.24 17.88
C SER A 117 4.26 0.60 17.27
N LYS A 118 4.30 -0.74 17.11
CA LYS A 118 5.43 -1.43 16.47
C LYS A 118 5.54 -1.10 14.99
N GLN A 119 4.40 -1.01 14.31
CA GLN A 119 4.34 -0.64 12.89
C GLN A 119 4.73 0.82 12.66
N LEU A 120 4.33 1.72 13.55
CA LEU A 120 4.75 3.12 13.49
C LEU A 120 6.27 3.25 13.64
N LEU A 121 6.85 2.56 14.63
CA LEU A 121 8.31 2.55 14.83
C LEU A 121 9.06 1.95 13.63
N TYR A 122 8.48 0.96 12.97
CA TYR A 122 9.04 0.40 11.75
C TYR A 122 9.01 1.42 10.60
N LEU A 123 7.88 2.09 10.36
CA LEU A 123 7.73 3.10 9.30
C LEU A 123 8.63 4.32 9.54
N GLU A 124 8.79 4.74 10.79
CA GLU A 124 9.71 5.83 11.18
C GLU A 124 11.18 5.50 10.85
N LYS A 125 11.58 4.24 11.04
CA LYS A 125 12.95 3.77 10.77
C LYS A 125 13.18 3.37 9.32
N TYR A 126 12.12 3.23 8.53
CA TYR A 126 12.20 2.80 7.14
C TYR A 126 12.95 3.84 6.30
N ARG A 127 13.92 3.40 5.52
CA ARG A 127 14.68 4.26 4.60
C ARG A 127 14.29 3.94 3.17
N PRO A 128 13.60 4.85 2.46
CA PRO A 128 13.15 4.57 1.10
C PRO A 128 14.32 4.42 0.14
N LYS A 129 14.17 3.49 -0.79
CA LYS A 129 15.08 3.30 -1.93
C LYS A 129 14.74 4.22 -3.11
N MET A 130 13.59 4.89 -3.04
CA MET A 130 13.04 5.80 -4.06
C MET A 130 12.75 5.09 -5.39
N TRP A 131 12.32 3.83 -5.33
CA TRP A 131 12.08 2.99 -6.50
C TRP A 131 10.81 3.36 -7.28
N LEU A 132 9.87 4.02 -6.59
CA LEU A 132 8.57 4.45 -7.12
C LEU A 132 8.52 5.96 -7.41
N CYS A 133 9.67 6.62 -7.59
CA CYS A 133 9.72 7.97 -8.14
C CYS A 133 9.27 7.98 -9.60
N PHE A 134 7.96 8.00 -9.81
CA PHE A 134 7.38 8.35 -11.10
C PHE A 134 7.77 9.80 -11.39
N LYS A 135 8.43 10.03 -12.54
CA LYS A 135 8.74 11.39 -12.99
C LYS A 135 7.43 12.15 -13.09
N ASP A 136 7.27 13.18 -12.27
CA ASP A 136 6.11 14.06 -12.37
C ASP A 136 6.08 14.65 -13.79
N SER A 137 4.92 14.60 -14.44
CA SER A 137 4.70 15.31 -15.71
C SER A 137 4.71 16.83 -15.54
N SER A 138 4.82 17.33 -14.31
CA SER A 138 5.05 18.74 -14.00
C SER A 138 6.56 19.03 -13.97
N GLY A 139 7.11 19.32 -15.13
CA GLY A 139 8.39 20.02 -15.23
C GLY A 139 8.31 21.40 -14.57
N HIS A 140 8.64 21.48 -13.29
CA HIS A 140 9.29 22.65 -12.74
C HIS A 140 10.72 22.24 -12.36
N ARG A 141 11.65 22.56 -13.27
CA ARG A 141 13.08 22.44 -13.04
C ARG A 141 13.48 23.43 -11.95
N ASN A 142 13.46 23.01 -10.69
CA ASN A 142 14.30 23.67 -9.69
C ASN A 142 15.69 23.05 -9.81
N ASN A 143 16.49 23.71 -10.64
CA ASN A 143 17.91 23.49 -10.81
C ASN A 143 18.60 23.83 -9.48
N CYS A 144 18.89 22.82 -8.65
CA CYS A 144 19.82 22.98 -7.54
C CYS A 144 21.11 22.25 -7.91
N CYS A 145 21.96 22.98 -8.63
CA CYS A 145 23.35 22.61 -8.85
C CYS A 145 24.07 22.74 -7.51
N LEU A 146 24.69 21.66 -7.03
CA LEU A 146 25.76 21.78 -6.04
C LEU A 146 27.06 22.00 -6.82
N GLN A 147 27.72 23.11 -6.52
CA GLN A 147 29.09 23.44 -6.92
C GLN A 147 30.06 22.83 -5.92
#